data_AF-A0A423WY10-F1
#
_entry.id   AF-A0A423WY10-F1
#
_cell.length_a   1.000
_cell.length_b   1.000
_cell.length_c   1.000
_cell.angle_alpha   90.00
_cell.angle_beta   90.00
_cell.angle_gamma   90.00
#
_symmetry.space_group_name_H-M   'P 1'
#
loop_
_entity.id
_entity.type
_entity.pdbx_description
1 polymer ?
#
loop_
_entity_poly.entity_id
_entity_poly.type
_entity_poly.pdbx_seq_one_letter_code
_entity_poly.pdbx_strand_id
1 'polypeptide(L)'
;MEPAVTAVLAMDHEAPRGVDIVACGSTLGNLLRFIRGEKQFRMLVELVEGTVFLIRRENTARELIPNVRGYGHTFPEAYTTWEADVKGSVTHQRIISYRFGGLEFLLRFEGDGYVWDDDEAKKEDDWKELRNHKQSALSGLDTPHTIDRLVDELNRNRLAGARPADVDSVKVEYGGDLVNQDCILELKTRSVRRKEADTFEDTFGDQLPRLWVAQIPNFILAYHNHGLFEEVSVRDVRSDVKNWEREHIDDLSRLAAILHRIVDLVMSRPDGKLELRHNTLGTLEVREQLADAGDALSVDMRTRWAEARSVDDSVTSGKSASDLDDDAAPSEGDVSRIATIHLAAMKPNILLHAQFPTPEALQNLEPFLASLTISELKDPKVGVFTASHPQSREIVSFIKWDLPVLQENREDETEYFEWSDGCCQEYLDKYAALAKEAKQRAIGNLACYRVTFVCTDPRWQGHGAGSVLTRKVLEEARAVDMPVYLESTLEAVKMYEKLGFSQVDQFEMVIPDRDGSEPQTYKEVCMLWRPGIQ
;
A
#
# COMPACT_ATOMS: atom_id res chain seq x y z
N MET A 1 -11.31 17.55 -10.40
CA MET A 1 -10.37 16.72 -9.63
C MET A 1 -10.38 17.16 -8.17
N GLU A 2 -10.36 18.48 -7.93
CA GLU A 2 -10.33 19.11 -6.61
C GLU A 2 -11.16 18.47 -5.49
N PRO A 3 -12.47 18.16 -5.61
CA PRO A 3 -13.20 17.53 -4.50
C PRO A 3 -12.59 16.19 -4.03
N ALA A 4 -12.00 15.42 -4.94
CA ALA A 4 -11.32 14.17 -4.59
C ALA A 4 -10.02 14.43 -3.84
N VAL A 5 -9.27 15.46 -4.24
CA VAL A 5 -8.05 15.89 -3.52
C VAL A 5 -8.39 16.43 -2.14
N THR A 6 -9.44 17.24 -2.02
CA THR A 6 -9.94 17.73 -0.73
C THR A 6 -10.31 16.58 0.19
N ALA A 7 -11.03 15.56 -0.32
CA ALA A 7 -11.42 14.39 0.45
C ALA A 7 -10.19 13.57 0.90
N VAL A 8 -9.23 13.36 0.00
CA VAL A 8 -7.97 12.65 0.31
C VAL A 8 -7.23 13.36 1.45
N LEU A 9 -6.97 14.67 1.32
CA LEU A 9 -6.28 15.43 2.36
C LEU A 9 -7.03 15.46 3.70
N ALA A 10 -8.36 15.41 3.69
CA ALA A 10 -9.17 15.36 4.90
C ALA A 10 -9.13 13.98 5.58
N MET A 11 -8.97 12.90 4.82
CA MET A 11 -8.89 11.53 5.32
C MET A 11 -7.47 11.12 5.71
N ASP A 12 -6.49 11.58 4.93
CA ASP A 12 -5.07 11.29 5.07
C ASP A 12 -4.26 12.47 4.52
N HIS A 13 -3.72 13.27 5.44
CA HIS A 13 -2.91 14.43 5.09
C HIS A 13 -1.55 14.04 4.46
N GLU A 14 -1.09 12.80 4.61
CA GLU A 14 0.18 12.33 4.06
C GLU A 14 0.03 11.65 2.71
N ALA A 15 -1.20 11.33 2.28
CA ALA A 15 -1.49 10.68 1.01
C ALA A 15 -0.86 11.33 -0.24
N PRO A 16 -0.62 12.66 -0.32
CA PRO A 16 0.11 13.26 -1.44
C PRO A 16 1.59 12.91 -1.51
N ARG A 17 2.22 12.39 -0.44
CA ARG A 17 3.66 12.09 -0.40
C ARG A 17 3.99 10.95 -1.36
N GLY A 18 5.07 11.12 -2.11
CA GLY A 18 5.52 10.11 -3.08
C GLY A 18 4.59 9.91 -4.28
N VAL A 19 3.47 10.64 -4.42
CA VAL A 19 2.57 10.50 -5.57
C VAL A 19 3.18 11.17 -6.80
N ASP A 20 3.37 10.39 -7.87
CA ASP A 20 3.85 10.85 -9.16
C ASP A 20 2.70 11.31 -10.05
N ILE A 21 1.60 10.56 -10.09
CA ILE A 21 0.48 10.83 -10.97
C ILE A 21 -0.86 10.80 -10.23
N VAL A 22 -1.61 11.89 -10.32
CA VAL A 22 -3.04 11.94 -9.95
C VAL A 22 -3.86 11.83 -11.23
N ALA A 23 -4.69 10.80 -11.32
CA ALA A 23 -5.50 10.55 -12.51
C ALA A 23 -6.93 10.12 -12.13
N CYS A 24 -7.78 9.96 -13.13
CA CYS A 24 -9.03 9.24 -12.95
C CYS A 24 -9.10 8.05 -13.90
N GLY A 25 -9.97 7.08 -13.59
CA GLY A 25 -10.12 5.87 -14.40
C GLY A 25 -10.38 6.17 -15.88
N SER A 26 -11.01 7.30 -16.20
CA SER A 26 -11.21 7.73 -17.59
C SER A 26 -9.96 8.29 -18.26
N THR A 27 -9.10 9.05 -17.56
CA THR A 27 -7.91 9.63 -18.20
C THR A 27 -6.89 8.53 -18.48
N LEU A 28 -6.62 7.67 -17.50
CA LEU A 28 -5.75 6.51 -17.70
C LEU A 28 -6.34 5.52 -18.72
N GLY A 29 -7.64 5.24 -18.64
CA GLY A 29 -8.34 4.39 -19.60
C GLY A 29 -8.30 4.94 -21.04
N ASN A 30 -8.31 6.26 -21.23
CA ASN A 30 -8.17 6.86 -22.57
C ASN A 30 -6.76 6.68 -23.14
N LEU A 31 -5.71 6.78 -22.33
CA LEU A 31 -4.33 6.52 -22.78
C LEU A 31 -4.15 5.04 -23.16
N LEU A 32 -4.73 4.12 -22.38
CA LEU A 32 -4.73 2.70 -22.72
C LEU A 32 -5.50 2.41 -24.03
N ARG A 33 -6.65 3.07 -24.24
CA ARG A 33 -7.39 3.00 -25.50
C ARG A 33 -6.62 3.57 -26.68
N PHE A 34 -5.86 4.65 -26.49
CA PHE A 34 -4.98 5.20 -27.52
C PHE A 34 -3.96 4.17 -28.00
N ILE A 35 -3.30 3.48 -27.06
CA ILE A 35 -2.31 2.43 -27.37
C ILE A 35 -2.93 1.30 -28.17
N ARG A 36 -4.19 0.97 -27.86
CA ARG A 36 -4.99 -0.06 -28.53
C ARG A 36 -5.65 0.42 -29.82
N GLY A 37 -5.49 1.70 -30.20
CA GLY A 37 -5.97 2.25 -31.48
C GLY A 37 -7.43 2.73 -31.47
N GLU A 38 -7.96 3.20 -30.35
CA GLU A 38 -9.37 3.54 -30.17
C GLU A 38 -9.63 5.02 -29.80
N LYS A 39 -10.87 5.49 -30.11
CA LYS A 39 -11.60 6.71 -29.68
C LYS A 39 -10.81 8.01 -29.44
N GLN A 40 -11.32 9.09 -30.03
CA GLN A 40 -10.83 10.45 -29.79
C GLN A 40 -10.99 10.88 -28.33
N PHE A 41 -10.01 11.61 -27.81
CA PHE A 41 -10.10 12.29 -26.52
C PHE A 41 -9.21 13.52 -26.46
N ARG A 42 -9.46 14.34 -25.44
CA ARG A 42 -8.56 15.38 -24.98
C ARG A 42 -8.49 15.37 -23.46
N MET A 43 -7.32 15.67 -22.91
CA MET A 43 -7.12 15.81 -21.47
C MET A 43 -6.05 16.87 -21.20
N LEU A 44 -6.17 17.50 -20.04
CA LEU A 44 -5.15 18.42 -19.54
C LEU A 44 -4.16 17.64 -18.69
N VAL A 45 -2.90 18.06 -18.74
CA VAL A 45 -1.82 17.55 -17.92
C VAL A 45 -1.18 18.74 -17.26
N GLU A 46 -1.10 18.70 -15.93
CA GLU A 46 -0.55 19.79 -15.16
C GLU A 46 0.36 19.28 -14.04
N LEU A 47 1.54 19.88 -13.91
CA LEU A 47 2.47 19.66 -12.82
C LEU A 47 2.08 20.53 -11.62
N VAL A 48 1.87 19.90 -10.46
CA VAL A 48 1.56 20.57 -9.19
C VAL A 48 2.49 20.01 -8.12
N GLU A 49 3.45 20.82 -7.66
CA GLU A 49 4.37 20.46 -6.56
C GLU A 49 5.09 19.12 -6.77
N GLY A 50 5.51 18.84 -8.02
CA GLY A 50 6.18 17.60 -8.39
C GLY A 50 5.26 16.45 -8.80
N THR A 51 3.93 16.58 -8.63
CA THR A 51 2.94 15.57 -9.05
C THR A 51 2.27 15.96 -10.36
N VAL A 52 2.09 14.99 -11.26
CA VAL A 52 1.41 15.19 -12.55
C VAL A 52 -0.09 14.86 -12.45
N PHE A 53 -0.93 15.85 -12.70
CA PHE A 53 -2.39 15.72 -12.71
C PHE A 53 -2.92 15.50 -14.12
N LEU A 54 -3.57 14.36 -14.35
CA LEU A 54 -4.30 14.05 -15.59
C LEU A 54 -5.78 14.40 -15.42
N ILE A 55 -6.25 15.47 -16.07
CA ILE A 55 -7.59 16.03 -15.87
C ILE A 55 -8.42 15.86 -17.13
N ARG A 56 -9.65 15.36 -16.95
CA ARG A 56 -10.62 15.20 -18.06
C ARG A 56 -10.95 16.59 -18.63
N ARG A 57 -10.84 16.75 -19.96
CA ARG A 57 -11.33 17.94 -20.67
C ARG A 57 -12.57 17.57 -21.48
N GLU A 58 -13.69 17.39 -20.79
CA GLU A 58 -14.95 16.99 -21.42
C GLU A 58 -15.65 18.18 -22.09
N ASN A 59 -16.66 17.89 -22.91
CA ASN A 59 -17.58 18.93 -23.32
C ASN A 59 -18.48 19.32 -22.14
N THR A 60 -19.14 20.48 -22.24
CA THR A 60 -19.94 21.02 -21.14
C THR A 60 -21.01 20.03 -20.68
N ALA A 61 -21.23 19.90 -19.36
CA ALA A 61 -22.24 19.01 -18.76
C ALA A 61 -23.70 19.27 -19.22
N ARG A 62 -23.94 20.32 -20.00
CA ARG A 62 -25.23 20.69 -20.61
C ARG A 62 -25.43 20.09 -22.01
N GLU A 63 -24.40 19.47 -22.59
CA GLU A 63 -24.50 18.82 -23.89
C GLU A 63 -25.28 17.51 -23.72
N LEU A 64 -26.55 17.51 -24.13
CA LEU A 64 -27.35 16.29 -24.20
C LEU A 64 -26.78 15.39 -25.29
N ILE A 65 -26.44 14.15 -24.95
CA ILE A 65 -26.12 13.14 -25.95
C ILE A 65 -27.45 12.72 -26.61
N PRO A 66 -27.70 13.09 -27.88
CA PRO A 66 -28.96 12.79 -28.52
C PRO A 66 -29.13 11.27 -28.64
N ASN A 67 -30.35 10.79 -28.39
CA ASN A 67 -30.74 9.38 -28.53
C ASN A 67 -30.15 8.38 -27.51
N VAL A 68 -29.63 8.84 -26.37
CA VAL A 68 -29.33 7.92 -25.26
C VAL A 68 -30.65 7.45 -24.64
N ARG A 69 -30.99 6.18 -24.87
CA ARG A 69 -32.07 5.45 -24.20
C ARG A 69 -31.43 4.27 -23.47
N GLY A 70 -31.64 4.19 -22.16
CA GLY A 70 -31.08 3.10 -21.36
C GLY A 70 -31.51 3.19 -19.90
N TYR A 71 -31.39 2.06 -19.20
CA TYR A 71 -31.78 1.92 -17.79
C TYR A 71 -30.54 1.87 -16.89
N GLY A 72 -29.46 2.55 -17.30
CA GLY A 72 -28.14 2.49 -16.66
C GLY A 72 -28.09 3.09 -15.26
N HIS A 73 -28.94 4.08 -14.95
CA HIS A 73 -29.00 4.72 -13.62
C HIS A 73 -30.12 4.13 -12.76
N THR A 74 -31.26 3.78 -13.37
CA THR A 74 -32.41 3.22 -12.66
C THR A 74 -32.14 1.86 -12.04
N PHE A 75 -31.25 1.05 -12.64
CA PHE A 75 -30.89 -0.25 -12.06
C PHE A 75 -30.07 -0.11 -10.78
N PRO A 76 -28.93 0.61 -10.74
CA PRO A 76 -28.25 0.91 -9.48
C PRO A 76 -29.22 1.47 -8.43
N GLU A 77 -30.03 2.47 -8.77
CA GLU A 77 -31.00 3.08 -7.83
C GLU A 77 -32.01 2.09 -7.24
N ALA A 78 -32.42 1.06 -8.00
CA ALA A 78 -33.39 0.08 -7.55
C ALA A 78 -32.77 -1.13 -6.84
N TYR A 79 -31.48 -1.41 -7.07
CA TYR A 79 -30.79 -2.62 -6.62
C TYR A 79 -29.64 -2.35 -5.63
N THR A 80 -29.36 -1.08 -5.30
CA THR A 80 -28.42 -0.70 -4.25
C THR A 80 -29.12 0.17 -3.20
N THR A 81 -28.48 0.35 -2.05
CA THR A 81 -29.01 1.20 -0.96
C THR A 81 -27.86 1.98 -0.35
N TRP A 82 -28.07 3.26 -0.08
CA TRP A 82 -27.14 4.09 0.66
C TRP A 82 -27.25 3.82 2.16
N GLU A 83 -26.11 3.76 2.85
CA GLU A 83 -26.06 3.80 4.31
C GLU A 83 -26.67 5.11 4.83
N ALA A 84 -27.16 5.10 6.06
CA ALA A 84 -28.02 6.15 6.60
C ALA A 84 -27.33 7.53 6.68
N ASP A 85 -26.03 7.55 6.94
CA ASP A 85 -25.21 8.75 7.16
C ASP A 85 -24.66 9.37 5.85
N VAL A 86 -24.59 8.59 4.76
CA VAL A 86 -24.27 9.07 3.40
C VAL A 86 -25.50 9.16 2.50
N LYS A 87 -26.70 8.90 3.05
CA LYS A 87 -27.95 8.98 2.29
C LYS A 87 -28.21 10.42 1.83
N GLY A 88 -28.32 10.59 0.51
CA GLY A 88 -28.46 11.90 -0.14
C GLY A 88 -27.23 12.30 -0.96
N SER A 89 -26.15 11.52 -0.94
CA SER A 89 -25.05 11.65 -1.90
C SER A 89 -25.53 11.46 -3.34
N VAL A 90 -24.91 12.21 -4.26
CA VAL A 90 -25.22 12.13 -5.71
C VAL A 90 -24.40 11.06 -6.41
N THR A 91 -23.13 10.87 -5.99
CA THR A 91 -22.21 9.88 -6.56
C THR A 91 -21.26 9.37 -5.49
N HIS A 92 -20.81 8.12 -5.59
CA HIS A 92 -19.70 7.60 -4.79
C HIS A 92 -18.41 7.67 -5.60
N GLN A 93 -17.47 8.54 -5.20
CA GLN A 93 -16.15 8.64 -5.81
C GLN A 93 -15.14 7.96 -4.89
N ARG A 94 -14.42 6.98 -5.43
CA ARG A 94 -13.37 6.26 -4.73
C ARG A 94 -12.00 6.71 -5.23
N ILE A 95 -11.05 6.78 -4.30
CA ILE A 95 -9.65 7.05 -4.58
C ILE A 95 -8.86 5.82 -4.14
N ILE A 96 -8.02 5.30 -5.02
CA ILE A 96 -7.09 4.21 -4.71
C ILE A 96 -5.66 4.66 -5.01
N SER A 97 -4.72 4.12 -4.23
CA SER A 97 -3.30 4.25 -4.51
C SER A 97 -2.74 2.92 -5.01
N TYR A 98 -1.94 2.96 -6.07
CA TYR A 98 -1.19 1.80 -6.55
C TYR A 98 0.00 2.21 -7.42
N ARG A 99 0.96 1.30 -7.55
CA ARG A 99 2.14 1.49 -8.39
C ARG A 99 1.97 0.83 -9.76
N PHE A 100 2.29 1.56 -10.82
CA PHE A 100 2.30 1.03 -12.19
C PHE A 100 3.46 1.60 -13.01
N GLY A 101 4.23 0.74 -13.67
CA GLY A 101 5.34 1.17 -14.50
C GLY A 101 6.44 1.92 -13.75
N GLY A 102 6.55 1.71 -12.42
CA GLY A 102 7.48 2.46 -11.55
C GLY A 102 6.97 3.83 -11.10
N LEU A 103 5.73 4.20 -11.41
CA LEU A 103 5.11 5.46 -10.99
C LEU A 103 4.03 5.19 -9.94
N GLU A 104 3.98 5.99 -8.89
CA GLU A 104 2.93 5.96 -7.86
C GLU A 104 1.69 6.74 -8.31
N PHE A 105 0.55 6.07 -8.36
CA PHE A 105 -0.72 6.64 -8.77
C PHE A 105 -1.62 6.91 -7.57
N LEU A 106 -2.28 8.06 -7.62
CA LEU A 106 -3.54 8.30 -6.91
C LEU A 106 -4.66 8.37 -7.95
N LEU A 107 -5.43 7.29 -8.06
CA LEU A 107 -6.45 7.12 -9.09
C LEU A 107 -7.86 7.28 -8.51
N ARG A 108 -8.61 8.22 -9.06
CA ARG A 108 -10.04 8.41 -8.76
C ARG A 108 -10.94 7.66 -9.75
N PHE A 109 -11.96 6.97 -9.27
CA PHE A 109 -13.04 6.44 -10.10
C PHE A 109 -14.40 6.50 -9.39
N GLU A 110 -15.48 6.34 -10.14
CA GLU A 110 -16.83 6.21 -9.59
C GLU A 110 -17.11 4.72 -9.37
N GLY A 111 -17.44 4.33 -8.15
CA GLY A 111 -17.83 2.96 -7.82
C GLY A 111 -19.35 2.85 -7.80
N ASP A 112 -19.90 1.76 -8.35
CA ASP A 112 -21.35 1.56 -8.44
C ASP A 112 -21.96 1.01 -7.14
N GLY A 113 -21.12 0.44 -6.27
CA GLY A 113 -21.51 -0.04 -4.94
C GLY A 113 -20.47 -0.98 -4.35
N TYR A 114 -20.89 -1.73 -3.34
CA TYR A 114 -20.12 -2.84 -2.78
C TYR A 114 -21.06 -4.00 -2.41
N VAL A 115 -20.52 -5.21 -2.32
CA VAL A 115 -21.22 -6.41 -1.83
C VAL A 115 -20.64 -6.82 -0.48
N TRP A 116 -21.51 -7.12 0.48
CA TRP A 116 -21.16 -7.66 1.81
C TRP A 116 -21.56 -9.12 1.86
N ASP A 117 -20.67 -10.01 2.33
CA ASP A 117 -21.02 -11.42 2.51
C ASP A 117 -21.60 -11.62 3.92
N ASP A 118 -22.84 -12.11 4.03
CA ASP A 118 -23.56 -12.23 5.31
C ASP A 118 -22.83 -13.15 6.32
N ASP A 119 -21.91 -14.02 5.87
CA ASP A 119 -21.07 -14.82 6.75
C ASP A 119 -19.98 -14.02 7.49
N GLU A 120 -19.61 -12.82 7.00
CA GLU A 120 -18.71 -11.90 7.71
C GLU A 120 -19.42 -11.06 8.79
N ALA A 121 -20.76 -10.94 8.75
CA ALA A 121 -21.53 -10.27 9.81
C ALA A 121 -21.42 -10.98 11.17
N LYS A 122 -21.01 -12.26 11.20
CA LYS A 122 -20.70 -12.97 12.46
C LYS A 122 -19.36 -12.59 13.08
N LYS A 123 -18.49 -11.87 12.35
CA LYS A 123 -17.25 -11.29 12.88
C LYS A 123 -17.41 -9.82 13.29
N GLU A 124 -18.64 -9.28 13.23
CA GLU A 124 -18.94 -7.88 13.54
C GLU A 124 -18.75 -7.54 15.04
N ASP A 125 -18.74 -8.55 15.93
CA ASP A 125 -18.45 -8.35 17.35
C ASP A 125 -16.97 -8.02 17.63
N ASP A 126 -16.03 -8.46 16.79
CA ASP A 126 -14.59 -8.14 16.94
C ASP A 126 -14.24 -6.73 16.43
N TRP A 127 -14.98 -6.21 15.44
CA TRP A 127 -14.68 -4.90 14.82
C TRP A 127 -15.30 -3.71 15.56
N LYS A 128 -16.29 -3.95 16.45
CA LYS A 128 -16.87 -2.90 17.31
C LYS A 128 -15.88 -2.37 18.36
N GLU A 129 -14.93 -3.18 18.82
CA GLU A 129 -13.91 -2.75 19.78
C GLU A 129 -12.85 -1.81 19.17
N LEU A 130 -12.43 -2.04 17.91
CA LEU A 130 -11.54 -1.10 17.20
C LEU A 130 -12.22 0.24 16.86
N ARG A 131 -13.54 0.22 16.65
CA ARG A 131 -14.35 1.38 16.24
C ARG A 131 -14.43 2.44 17.34
N ASN A 132 -14.54 2.01 18.60
CA ASN A 132 -14.65 2.92 19.76
C ASN A 132 -13.36 3.69 20.04
N HIS A 133 -12.18 3.16 19.67
CA HIS A 133 -10.92 3.84 19.95
C HIS A 133 -10.60 5.00 18.98
N LYS A 134 -11.09 4.95 17.73
CA LYS A 134 -10.90 6.05 16.77
C LYS A 134 -11.99 7.13 16.83
N GLN A 135 -13.24 6.80 17.17
CA GLN A 135 -14.31 7.80 17.34
C GLN A 135 -14.08 8.71 18.56
N SER A 136 -13.42 8.22 19.61
CA SER A 136 -13.07 9.02 20.80
C SER A 136 -12.10 10.17 20.52
N ALA A 137 -11.41 10.18 19.37
CA ALA A 137 -10.49 11.26 19.00
C ALA A 137 -11.16 12.38 18.17
N LEU A 138 -12.43 12.23 17.78
CA LEU A 138 -13.11 13.15 16.83
C LEU A 138 -14.45 13.72 17.33
N SER A 139 -14.93 13.36 18.52
CA SER A 139 -16.20 13.88 19.06
C SER A 139 -15.98 15.10 19.98
N GLY A 140 -16.09 16.29 19.41
CA GLY A 140 -16.31 17.52 20.16
C GLY A 140 -17.45 18.32 19.53
N LEU A 141 -18.67 18.14 20.05
CA LEU A 141 -19.84 19.04 20.07
C LEU A 141 -21.15 18.28 19.82
N ASP A 142 -21.79 17.86 20.91
CA ASP A 142 -23.21 17.47 20.95
C ASP A 142 -24.13 18.67 20.75
N THR A 143 -25.21 18.52 19.98
CA THR A 143 -26.47 19.25 20.23
C THR A 143 -27.70 18.49 19.68
N PRO A 144 -28.89 18.61 20.31
CA PRO A 144 -29.95 17.61 20.24
C PRO A 144 -30.93 17.82 19.08
N HIS A 145 -31.51 16.69 18.66
CA HIS A 145 -32.42 16.55 17.53
C HIS A 145 -33.83 17.05 17.83
N THR A 146 -34.41 17.87 16.95
CA THR A 146 -35.84 18.19 16.95
C THR A 146 -36.48 18.06 15.56
N ILE A 147 -37.81 17.86 15.61
CA ILE A 147 -38.78 17.43 14.59
C ILE A 147 -38.80 18.28 13.30
N ASP A 148 -38.11 19.43 13.26
CA ASP A 148 -38.07 20.33 12.11
C ASP A 148 -37.35 19.73 10.87
N ARG A 149 -36.45 18.75 11.06
CA ARG A 149 -35.75 18.08 9.93
C ARG A 149 -36.64 17.21 9.05
N LEU A 150 -37.75 16.70 9.56
CA LEU A 150 -38.69 15.88 8.77
C LEU A 150 -39.43 16.72 7.71
N VAL A 151 -39.60 18.02 7.96
CA VAL A 151 -40.22 18.95 7.00
C VAL A 151 -39.23 19.34 5.89
N ASP A 152 -37.94 19.42 6.19
CA ASP A 152 -36.88 19.62 5.19
C ASP A 152 -36.61 18.38 4.34
N GLU A 153 -36.77 17.17 4.89
CA GLU A 153 -36.67 15.91 4.15
C GLU A 153 -37.75 15.74 3.08
N LEU A 154 -38.97 16.23 3.36
CA LEU A 154 -40.06 16.24 2.38
C LEU A 154 -39.84 17.25 1.24
N ASN A 155 -39.12 18.34 1.49
CA ASN A 155 -38.81 19.34 0.47
C ASN A 155 -37.63 18.93 -0.45
N ARG A 156 -36.70 18.08 0.02
CA ARG A 156 -35.57 17.58 -0.78
C ARG A 156 -35.97 16.55 -1.85
N ASN A 157 -37.14 15.93 -1.74
CA ASN A 157 -37.66 14.97 -2.73
C ASN A 157 -38.34 15.61 -3.95
N ARG A 158 -38.18 16.93 -4.16
CA ARG A 158 -38.60 17.58 -5.42
C ARG A 158 -37.47 17.55 -6.44
N LEU A 159 -37.61 16.66 -7.43
CA LEU A 159 -36.92 16.68 -8.71
C LEU A 159 -37.03 18.07 -9.37
N ALA A 160 -36.04 18.92 -9.15
CA ALA A 160 -35.72 20.08 -9.97
C ALA A 160 -34.25 20.39 -9.74
N GLY A 161 -33.48 20.51 -10.85
CA GLY A 161 -32.04 20.71 -10.83
C GLY A 161 -31.63 21.74 -9.78
N ALA A 162 -30.95 21.28 -8.74
CA ALA A 162 -30.32 22.16 -7.77
C ALA A 162 -29.33 23.03 -8.55
N ARG A 163 -29.58 24.35 -8.55
CA ARG A 163 -28.57 25.32 -8.97
C ARG A 163 -27.34 25.09 -8.08
N PRO A 164 -26.11 25.09 -8.63
CA PRO A 164 -24.93 25.15 -7.78
C PRO A 164 -25.11 26.35 -6.85
N ALA A 165 -25.07 26.10 -5.55
CA ALA A 165 -24.96 27.20 -4.61
C ALA A 165 -23.65 27.92 -4.92
N ASP A 166 -23.72 29.24 -5.02
CA ASP A 166 -22.62 30.16 -5.31
C ASP A 166 -21.70 30.24 -4.07
N VAL A 167 -21.09 29.11 -3.71
CA VAL A 167 -20.22 28.98 -2.56
C VAL A 167 -18.84 28.62 -3.09
N ASP A 168 -17.93 29.58 -3.01
CA ASP A 168 -16.56 29.52 -3.54
C ASP A 168 -15.66 28.45 -2.87
N SER A 169 -16.20 27.62 -1.95
CA SER A 169 -15.42 26.62 -1.22
C SER A 169 -16.13 25.27 -1.10
N VAL A 170 -15.39 24.18 -1.35
CA VAL A 170 -15.84 22.81 -1.13
C VAL A 170 -15.97 22.55 0.37
N LYS A 171 -17.18 22.31 0.85
CA LYS A 171 -17.44 21.91 2.23
C LYS A 171 -17.24 20.41 2.40
N VAL A 172 -16.43 20.01 3.38
CA VAL A 172 -16.23 18.60 3.75
C VAL A 172 -17.18 18.23 4.88
N GLU A 173 -17.89 17.12 4.72
CA GLU A 173 -18.69 16.47 5.76
C GLU A 173 -18.20 15.02 5.90
N TYR A 174 -18.10 14.55 7.14
CA TYR A 174 -17.62 13.20 7.45
C TYR A 174 -18.81 12.27 7.66
N GLY A 175 -18.81 11.13 6.99
CA GLY A 175 -19.84 10.10 7.07
C GLY A 175 -19.48 8.89 6.20
N GLY A 176 -20.11 7.75 6.50
CA GLY A 176 -19.82 6.45 5.90
C GLY A 176 -18.59 5.78 6.53
N ASP A 177 -18.43 4.49 6.26
CA ASP A 177 -17.28 3.69 6.67
C ASP A 177 -16.30 3.45 5.50
N LEU A 178 -15.02 3.20 5.82
CA LEU A 178 -14.02 2.83 4.81
C LEU A 178 -14.26 1.39 4.33
N VAL A 179 -14.92 1.25 3.18
CA VAL A 179 -15.19 -0.06 2.56
C VAL A 179 -13.93 -0.63 1.91
N ASN A 180 -13.63 -1.91 2.15
CA ASN A 180 -12.50 -2.61 1.53
C ASN A 180 -12.65 -2.63 -0.01
N GLN A 181 -11.55 -2.42 -0.73
CA GLN A 181 -11.51 -2.52 -2.20
C GLN A 181 -12.02 -3.88 -2.70
N ASP A 182 -11.80 -4.95 -1.93
CA ASP A 182 -12.24 -6.31 -2.24
C ASP A 182 -13.76 -6.48 -2.37
N CYS A 183 -14.52 -5.58 -1.77
CA CYS A 183 -15.99 -5.59 -1.79
C CYS A 183 -16.57 -4.72 -2.91
N ILE A 184 -15.77 -3.85 -3.53
CA ILE A 184 -16.24 -2.88 -4.53
C ILE A 184 -16.69 -3.61 -5.79
N LEU A 185 -17.76 -3.09 -6.40
CA LEU A 185 -18.30 -3.61 -7.65
C LEU A 185 -18.47 -2.52 -8.71
N GLU A 186 -18.40 -2.96 -9.96
CA GLU A 186 -18.83 -2.22 -11.15
C GLU A 186 -20.06 -2.91 -11.74
N LEU A 187 -21.00 -2.12 -12.22
CA LEU A 187 -22.28 -2.56 -12.73
C LEU A 187 -22.46 -2.15 -14.19
N LYS A 188 -22.89 -3.11 -15.00
CA LYS A 188 -23.30 -2.86 -16.37
C LYS A 188 -24.69 -3.38 -16.66
N THR A 189 -25.46 -2.56 -17.36
CA THR A 189 -26.74 -2.97 -17.95
C THR A 189 -26.64 -3.11 -19.45
N ARG A 190 -27.33 -4.12 -19.99
CA ARG A 190 -27.43 -4.37 -21.44
C ARG A 190 -28.83 -4.82 -21.82
N SER A 191 -29.26 -4.51 -23.04
CA SER A 191 -30.53 -5.07 -23.54
C SER A 191 -30.33 -6.54 -23.94
N VAL A 192 -31.28 -7.41 -23.63
CA VAL A 192 -31.29 -8.81 -24.13
C VAL A 192 -31.17 -8.90 -25.65
N ARG A 193 -31.65 -7.88 -26.38
CA ARG A 193 -31.49 -7.79 -27.84
C ARG A 193 -30.03 -7.71 -28.30
N ARG A 194 -29.11 -7.24 -27.44
CA ARG A 194 -27.66 -7.24 -27.73
C ARG A 194 -27.05 -8.63 -27.58
N LYS A 195 -27.61 -9.46 -26.69
CA LYS A 195 -27.22 -10.86 -26.49
C LYS A 195 -27.67 -11.74 -27.65
N GLU A 196 -28.85 -11.43 -28.21
CA GLU A 196 -29.47 -12.17 -29.32
C GLU A 196 -29.07 -11.67 -30.72
N ALA A 197 -28.31 -10.57 -30.81
CA ALA A 197 -27.88 -10.04 -32.09
C ALA A 197 -26.85 -10.95 -32.76
N ASP A 198 -26.90 -11.07 -34.09
CA ASP A 198 -25.92 -11.84 -34.88
C ASP A 198 -24.47 -11.33 -34.72
N THR A 199 -24.30 -10.11 -34.21
CA THR A 199 -22.99 -9.56 -33.80
C THR A 199 -22.73 -9.88 -32.33
N PHE A 200 -21.80 -10.79 -32.04
CA PHE A 200 -21.34 -11.05 -30.68
C PHE A 200 -20.71 -9.79 -30.07
N GLU A 201 -21.29 -9.29 -28.97
CA GLU A 201 -20.76 -8.19 -28.17
C GLU A 201 -20.28 -8.76 -26.83
N ASP A 202 -18.96 -8.92 -26.67
CA ASP A 202 -18.35 -9.33 -25.41
C ASP A 202 -18.34 -8.17 -24.40
N THR A 203 -19.51 -7.89 -23.85
CA THR A 203 -19.67 -6.79 -22.87
C THR A 203 -18.73 -6.96 -21.68
N PHE A 204 -18.46 -8.20 -21.28
CA PHE A 204 -17.56 -8.50 -20.16
C PHE A 204 -16.11 -8.19 -20.53
N GLY A 205 -15.62 -8.75 -21.63
CA GLY A 205 -14.28 -8.49 -22.16
C GLY A 205 -14.02 -7.00 -22.39
N ASP A 206 -15.01 -6.27 -22.91
CA ASP A 206 -14.95 -4.82 -23.11
C ASP A 206 -14.79 -4.02 -21.80
N GLN A 207 -15.19 -4.57 -20.65
CA GLN A 207 -15.02 -3.93 -19.34
C GLN A 207 -13.68 -4.27 -18.66
N LEU A 208 -13.01 -5.38 -19.01
CA LEU A 208 -11.76 -5.81 -18.36
C LEU A 208 -10.69 -4.70 -18.27
N PRO A 209 -10.43 -3.86 -19.31
CA PRO A 209 -9.47 -2.77 -19.20
C PRO A 209 -9.87 -1.72 -18.15
N ARG A 210 -11.16 -1.44 -18.00
CA ARG A 210 -11.68 -0.50 -16.99
C ARG A 210 -11.55 -1.10 -15.59
N LEU A 211 -11.89 -2.37 -15.43
CA LEU A 211 -11.78 -3.09 -14.16
C LEU A 211 -10.33 -3.21 -13.72
N TRP A 212 -9.40 -3.44 -14.66
CA TRP A 212 -7.96 -3.39 -14.41
C TRP A 212 -7.51 -2.00 -13.98
N VAL A 213 -7.87 -0.92 -14.69
CA VAL A 213 -7.49 0.44 -14.30
C VAL A 213 -7.96 0.79 -12.89
N ALA A 214 -9.21 0.47 -12.55
CA ALA A 214 -9.84 0.80 -11.27
C ALA A 214 -9.64 -0.27 -10.17
N GLN A 215 -8.92 -1.37 -10.48
CA GLN A 215 -8.69 -2.50 -9.58
C GLN A 215 -10.00 -3.04 -8.95
N ILE A 216 -11.07 -3.15 -9.75
CA ILE A 216 -12.40 -3.57 -9.26
C ILE A 216 -12.53 -5.10 -9.35
N PRO A 217 -12.79 -5.80 -8.23
CA PRO A 217 -12.81 -7.26 -8.18
C PRO A 217 -14.18 -7.89 -8.48
N ASN A 218 -15.27 -7.14 -8.35
CA ASN A 218 -16.63 -7.66 -8.56
C ASN A 218 -17.29 -6.97 -9.76
N PHE A 219 -17.90 -7.75 -10.64
CA PHE A 219 -18.63 -7.23 -11.79
C PHE A 219 -20.06 -7.76 -11.82
N ILE A 220 -21.01 -6.85 -11.94
CA ILE A 220 -22.42 -7.16 -12.11
C ILE A 220 -22.83 -6.83 -13.54
N LEU A 221 -23.34 -7.82 -14.28
CA LEU A 221 -23.94 -7.62 -15.59
C LEU A 221 -25.40 -8.02 -15.54
N ALA A 222 -26.27 -7.02 -15.76
CA ALA A 222 -27.71 -7.17 -15.73
C ALA A 222 -28.31 -6.96 -17.13
N TYR A 223 -28.94 -8.00 -17.68
CA TYR A 223 -29.66 -7.91 -18.93
C TYR A 223 -31.12 -7.52 -18.71
N HIS A 224 -31.62 -6.62 -19.57
CA HIS A 224 -32.99 -6.14 -19.51
C HIS A 224 -33.74 -6.29 -20.83
N ASN A 225 -35.05 -6.50 -20.73
CA ASN A 225 -35.99 -6.41 -21.82
C ASN A 225 -36.93 -5.22 -21.59
N HIS A 226 -36.73 -4.12 -22.32
CA HIS A 226 -37.49 -2.86 -22.14
C HIS A 226 -37.57 -2.34 -20.68
N GLY A 227 -36.52 -2.53 -19.90
CA GLY A 227 -36.41 -2.06 -18.52
C GLY A 227 -36.76 -3.08 -17.45
N LEU A 228 -37.28 -4.25 -17.84
CA LEU A 228 -37.43 -5.40 -16.94
C LEU A 228 -36.13 -6.19 -16.90
N PHE A 229 -35.53 -6.33 -15.72
CA PHE A 229 -34.29 -7.07 -15.50
C PHE A 229 -34.59 -8.47 -15.00
N GLU A 230 -34.29 -9.48 -15.81
CA GLU A 230 -34.61 -10.89 -15.53
C GLU A 230 -33.36 -11.74 -15.35
N GLU A 231 -32.21 -11.29 -15.87
CA GLU A 231 -30.95 -12.00 -15.84
C GLU A 231 -29.86 -11.09 -15.28
N VAL A 232 -29.50 -11.32 -14.01
CA VAL A 232 -28.43 -10.61 -13.32
C VAL A 232 -27.33 -11.61 -13.00
N SER A 233 -26.12 -11.31 -13.45
CA SER A 233 -24.92 -12.09 -13.16
C SER A 233 -24.01 -11.28 -12.24
N VAL A 234 -23.55 -11.92 -11.15
CA VAL A 234 -22.55 -11.38 -10.24
C VAL A 234 -21.33 -12.28 -10.38
N ARG A 235 -20.16 -11.69 -10.62
CA ARG A 235 -18.91 -12.43 -10.85
C ARG A 235 -17.76 -11.78 -10.09
N ASP A 236 -16.98 -12.60 -9.39
CA ASP A 236 -15.60 -12.26 -9.01
C ASP A 236 -14.73 -12.36 -10.26
N VAL A 237 -14.11 -11.24 -10.62
CA VAL A 237 -13.33 -11.07 -11.87
C VAL A 237 -11.83 -11.00 -11.61
N ARG A 238 -11.34 -11.23 -10.38
CA ARG A 238 -9.92 -11.10 -10.05
C ARG A 238 -9.02 -11.94 -10.95
N SER A 239 -9.44 -13.18 -11.20
CA SER A 239 -8.72 -14.09 -12.09
C SER A 239 -8.77 -13.62 -13.55
N ASP A 240 -9.93 -13.11 -14.01
CA ASP A 240 -10.10 -12.60 -15.36
C ASP A 240 -9.24 -11.36 -15.62
N VAL A 241 -9.19 -10.42 -14.67
CA VAL A 241 -8.35 -9.21 -14.74
C VAL A 241 -6.87 -9.57 -14.77
N LYS A 242 -6.43 -10.52 -13.93
CA LYS A 242 -5.04 -11.02 -13.96
C LYS A 242 -4.69 -11.73 -15.27
N ASN A 243 -5.63 -12.46 -15.87
CA ASN A 243 -5.43 -13.10 -17.17
C ASN A 243 -5.31 -12.04 -18.26
N TRP A 244 -6.23 -11.06 -18.27
CA TRP A 244 -6.23 -9.94 -19.20
C TRP A 244 -4.91 -9.16 -19.15
N GLU A 245 -4.39 -8.88 -17.94
CA GLU A 245 -3.09 -8.22 -17.77
C GLU A 245 -1.95 -9.00 -18.43
N ARG A 246 -1.88 -10.31 -18.22
CA ARG A 246 -0.83 -11.16 -18.84
C ARG A 246 -0.92 -11.19 -20.36
N GLU A 247 -2.13 -11.16 -20.90
CA GLU A 247 -2.37 -11.13 -22.34
C GLU A 247 -2.06 -9.77 -22.98
N HIS A 248 -2.06 -8.68 -22.19
CA HIS A 248 -1.88 -7.31 -22.68
C HIS A 248 -0.57 -6.66 -22.19
N ILE A 249 0.43 -7.45 -21.79
CA ILE A 249 1.69 -6.94 -21.23
C ILE A 249 2.43 -5.97 -22.17
N ASP A 250 2.34 -6.17 -23.48
CA ASP A 250 2.94 -5.27 -24.49
C ASP A 250 2.24 -3.91 -24.51
N ASP A 251 0.91 -3.89 -24.44
CA ASP A 251 0.12 -2.66 -24.38
C ASP A 251 0.37 -1.92 -23.06
N LEU A 252 0.44 -2.65 -21.94
CA LEU A 252 0.75 -2.10 -20.63
C LEU A 252 2.18 -1.54 -20.56
N SER A 253 3.15 -2.20 -21.19
CA SER A 253 4.52 -1.69 -21.30
C SER A 253 4.58 -0.37 -22.08
N ARG A 254 3.80 -0.26 -23.17
CA ARG A 254 3.64 0.99 -23.92
C ARG A 254 2.91 2.06 -23.11
N LEU A 255 1.97 1.67 -22.24
CA LEU A 255 1.29 2.58 -21.33
C LEU A 255 2.27 3.16 -20.31
N ALA A 256 3.10 2.33 -19.70
CA ALA A 256 4.17 2.81 -18.82
C ALA A 256 5.10 3.78 -19.57
N ALA A 257 5.56 3.42 -20.78
CA ALA A 257 6.45 4.27 -21.56
C ALA A 257 5.83 5.62 -21.94
N ILE A 258 4.54 5.66 -22.30
CA ILE A 258 3.88 6.93 -22.63
C ILE A 258 3.65 7.80 -21.40
N LEU A 259 3.36 7.20 -20.24
CA LEU A 259 3.20 7.92 -18.98
C LEU A 259 4.52 8.60 -18.57
N HIS A 260 5.63 7.86 -18.57
CA HIS A 260 6.96 8.42 -18.33
C HIS A 260 7.27 9.58 -19.28
N ARG A 261 6.99 9.40 -20.58
CA ARG A 261 7.19 10.47 -21.56
C ARG A 261 6.30 11.69 -21.30
N ILE A 262 5.06 11.51 -20.84
CA ILE A 262 4.16 12.62 -20.49
C ILE A 262 4.72 13.36 -19.26
N VAL A 263 5.21 12.63 -18.25
CA VAL A 263 5.84 13.19 -17.05
C VAL A 263 7.06 14.03 -17.42
N ASP A 264 8.00 13.47 -18.18
CA ASP A 264 9.21 14.19 -18.63
C ASP A 264 8.85 15.46 -19.41
N LEU A 265 7.87 15.35 -20.32
CA LEU A 265 7.44 16.48 -21.14
C LEU A 265 6.85 17.59 -20.29
N VAL A 266 5.93 17.30 -19.36
CA VAL A 266 5.31 18.34 -18.53
C VAL A 266 6.31 18.94 -17.54
N MET A 267 7.22 18.15 -16.98
CA MET A 267 8.28 18.62 -16.09
C MET A 267 9.29 19.55 -16.80
N SER A 268 9.54 19.32 -18.09
CA SER A 268 10.43 20.17 -18.89
C SER A 268 9.83 21.53 -19.27
N ARG A 269 8.51 21.74 -19.05
CA ARG A 269 7.82 22.95 -19.46
C ARG A 269 7.84 24.02 -18.36
N PRO A 270 8.12 25.31 -18.70
CA PRO A 270 8.14 26.38 -17.71
C PRO A 270 6.81 26.63 -17.01
N ASP A 271 5.70 26.39 -17.70
CA ASP A 271 4.34 26.55 -17.17
C ASP A 271 3.81 25.28 -16.48
N GLY A 272 4.55 24.16 -16.57
CA GLY A 272 4.11 22.87 -16.07
C GLY A 272 2.79 22.38 -16.67
N LYS A 273 2.39 22.84 -17.86
CA LYS A 273 1.04 22.62 -18.41
C LYS A 273 1.05 22.19 -19.86
N LEU A 274 0.28 21.17 -20.20
CA LEU A 274 0.05 20.77 -21.60
C LEU A 274 -1.35 20.17 -21.79
N GLU A 275 -1.80 20.14 -23.04
CA GLU A 275 -2.99 19.40 -23.45
C GLU A 275 -2.58 18.21 -24.33
N LEU A 276 -3.08 17.02 -24.00
CA LEU A 276 -2.99 15.85 -24.84
C LEU A 276 -4.26 15.70 -25.66
N ARG A 277 -4.10 15.50 -26.98
CA ARG A 277 -5.22 15.30 -27.89
C ARG A 277 -4.98 14.10 -28.79
N HIS A 278 -5.92 13.17 -28.78
CA HIS A 278 -5.98 12.08 -29.75
C HIS A 278 -7.16 12.31 -30.68
N ASN A 279 -6.88 12.60 -31.95
CA ASN A 279 -7.87 12.77 -33.02
C ASN A 279 -7.65 11.77 -34.17
N THR A 280 -6.39 11.51 -34.46
CA THR A 280 -5.91 10.73 -35.61
C THR A 280 -5.30 9.45 -35.08
N LEU A 281 -5.74 8.32 -35.63
CA LEU A 281 -5.26 6.99 -35.24
C LEU A 281 -3.72 6.96 -35.24
N GLY A 282 -3.13 6.46 -34.15
CA GLY A 282 -1.67 6.34 -33.99
C GLY A 282 -0.94 7.63 -33.58
N THR A 283 -1.62 8.77 -33.48
CA THR A 283 -0.99 10.04 -33.08
C THR A 283 -1.59 10.58 -31.79
N LEU A 284 -0.75 10.81 -30.79
CA LEU A 284 -1.07 11.60 -29.61
C LEU A 284 -0.39 12.97 -29.74
N GLU A 285 -1.19 14.01 -29.91
CA GLU A 285 -0.71 15.37 -30.07
C GLU A 285 -0.49 16.03 -28.70
N VAL A 286 0.63 16.72 -28.55
CA VAL A 286 0.93 17.57 -27.39
C VAL A 286 0.72 19.02 -27.81
N ARG A 287 -0.15 19.73 -27.10
CA ARG A 287 -0.58 21.10 -27.42
C ARG A 287 -0.40 22.02 -26.22
N GLU A 288 -0.27 23.31 -26.47
CA GLU A 288 -0.35 24.32 -25.41
C GLU A 288 -1.78 24.41 -24.87
N GLN A 289 -1.90 24.59 -23.56
CA GLN A 289 -3.18 24.78 -22.90
C GLN A 289 -3.71 26.20 -23.17
N LEU A 290 -4.98 26.29 -23.54
CA LEU A 290 -5.65 27.58 -23.70
C LEU A 290 -6.06 28.16 -22.34
N ALA A 291 -6.14 29.49 -22.24
CA ALA A 291 -6.44 30.19 -20.98
C ALA A 291 -7.81 29.85 -20.37
N ASP A 292 -8.75 29.31 -21.16
CA ASP A 292 -10.09 28.90 -20.72
C ASP A 292 -10.15 27.50 -20.10
N ALA A 293 -9.05 26.74 -20.16
CA ALA A 293 -9.03 25.35 -19.70
C ALA A 293 -9.06 25.21 -18.17
N GLY A 294 -8.73 26.28 -17.44
CA GLY A 294 -8.64 26.28 -15.98
C GLY A 294 -7.45 25.48 -15.45
N ASP A 295 -7.41 25.36 -14.14
CA ASP A 295 -6.31 24.75 -13.39
C ASP A 295 -6.75 23.44 -12.73
N ALA A 296 -5.79 22.53 -12.49
CA ALA A 296 -6.01 21.24 -11.82
C ALA A 296 -6.69 21.40 -10.45
N LEU A 297 -6.17 22.37 -9.70
CA LEU A 297 -6.50 22.71 -8.33
C LEU A 297 -6.55 24.24 -8.19
N SER A 298 -7.48 24.73 -7.37
CA SER A 298 -7.51 26.10 -6.87
C SER A 298 -6.22 26.46 -6.13
N VAL A 299 -5.94 27.76 -6.02
CA VAL A 299 -4.73 28.28 -5.35
C VAL A 299 -4.63 27.75 -3.92
N ASP A 300 -5.73 27.82 -3.16
CA ASP A 300 -5.77 27.34 -1.77
C ASP A 300 -5.48 25.83 -1.68
N MET A 301 -6.02 25.05 -2.62
CA MET A 301 -5.79 23.60 -2.63
C MET A 301 -4.37 23.24 -3.05
N ARG A 302 -3.73 24.02 -3.95
CA ARG A 302 -2.31 23.85 -4.26
C ARG A 302 -1.43 24.08 -3.06
N THR A 303 -1.71 25.13 -2.28
CA THR A 303 -0.95 25.41 -1.05
C THR A 303 -1.06 24.26 -0.08
N ARG A 304 -2.28 23.73 0.16
CA ARG A 304 -2.48 22.57 1.04
C ARG A 304 -1.80 21.30 0.50
N TRP A 305 -1.84 21.10 -0.82
CA TRP A 305 -1.14 19.99 -1.47
C TRP A 305 0.37 20.10 -1.31
N ALA A 306 0.93 21.30 -1.47
CA ALA A 306 2.34 21.59 -1.23
C ALA A 306 2.70 21.30 0.23
N GLU A 307 1.97 21.87 1.19
CA GLU A 307 2.19 21.68 2.62
C GLU A 307 2.19 20.19 3.00
N ALA A 308 1.23 19.42 2.50
CA ALA A 308 1.14 17.98 2.70
C ALA A 308 2.35 17.21 2.15
N ARG A 309 2.93 17.66 1.03
CA ARG A 309 4.15 17.10 0.43
C ARG A 309 5.43 17.56 1.13
N SER A 310 5.45 18.76 1.69
CA SER A 310 6.65 19.41 2.27
C SER A 310 6.94 19.07 3.73
N VAL A 311 6.14 18.22 4.40
CA VAL A 311 6.31 17.88 5.84
C VAL A 311 7.64 17.13 6.15
N ASP A 312 8.63 17.14 5.26
CA ASP A 312 9.96 16.54 5.50
C ASP A 312 11.16 17.47 5.19
N ASP A 313 10.94 18.76 4.89
CA ASP A 313 12.04 19.64 4.41
C ASP A 313 12.79 20.44 5.49
N SER A 314 12.67 20.06 6.77
CA SER A 314 13.49 20.63 7.84
C SER A 314 14.37 19.61 8.57
N VAL A 315 15.11 18.76 7.85
CA VAL A 315 16.50 18.37 8.20
C VAL A 315 17.19 17.77 6.95
N THR A 316 18.19 18.51 6.46
CA THR A 316 19.33 18.12 5.60
C THR A 316 19.13 17.76 4.12
N SER A 317 19.62 18.69 3.30
CA SER A 317 20.04 18.54 1.90
C SER A 317 21.09 17.44 1.66
N GLY A 318 20.88 16.57 0.66
CA GLY A 318 21.92 15.71 0.10
C GLY A 318 21.41 14.63 -0.85
N LYS A 319 21.36 14.95 -2.16
CA LYS A 319 21.07 14.08 -3.32
C LYS A 319 21.53 12.61 -3.22
N SER A 320 20.65 11.67 -3.59
CA SER A 320 20.71 10.91 -4.87
C SER A 320 19.60 9.85 -4.92
N ALA A 321 19.06 9.64 -6.13
CA ALA A 321 17.97 8.71 -6.45
C ALA A 321 18.39 7.23 -6.41
N SER A 322 17.48 6.37 -5.93
CA SER A 322 17.25 5.00 -6.44
C SER A 322 15.91 4.46 -5.95
N ASP A 323 15.15 3.94 -6.90
CA ASP A 323 13.76 3.49 -6.87
C ASP A 323 13.51 2.16 -6.13
N LEU A 324 12.34 2.09 -5.47
CA LEU A 324 11.49 0.91 -5.17
C LEU A 324 11.95 -0.08 -4.10
N ASP A 325 11.32 -0.03 -2.91
CA ASP A 325 10.85 -1.25 -2.25
C ASP A 325 9.84 -0.96 -1.11
N ASP A 326 8.78 -1.77 -1.00
CA ASP A 326 7.70 -1.68 0.02
C ASP A 326 8.18 -2.10 1.42
N ASP A 327 9.25 -1.46 1.89
CA ASP A 327 9.87 -1.65 3.20
C ASP A 327 10.06 -0.29 3.85
N ALA A 328 9.06 0.12 4.62
CA ALA A 328 9.21 1.28 5.47
C ALA A 328 10.27 0.96 6.54
N ALA A 329 11.27 1.84 6.66
CA ALA A 329 12.00 1.96 7.92
C ALA A 329 10.94 2.12 9.03
N PRO A 330 10.87 1.20 10.00
CA PRO A 330 9.79 1.21 10.97
C PRO A 330 9.90 2.45 11.87
N SER A 331 8.75 2.94 12.29
CA SER A 331 8.62 4.04 13.24
C SER A 331 8.61 3.54 14.69
N GLU A 332 8.71 4.45 15.66
CA GLU A 332 8.52 4.08 17.08
C GLU A 332 7.14 3.43 17.34
N GLY A 333 6.12 3.72 16.51
CA GLY A 333 4.80 3.10 16.61
C GLY A 333 4.78 1.60 16.28
N ASP A 334 5.76 1.12 15.53
CA ASP A 334 5.84 -0.27 15.06
C ASP A 334 6.55 -1.19 16.06
N VAL A 335 7.26 -0.60 17.02
CA VAL A 335 8.11 -1.26 18.01
C VAL A 335 7.38 -2.36 18.78
N SER A 336 6.17 -2.08 19.26
CA SER A 336 5.41 -3.05 20.04
C SER A 336 5.12 -4.30 19.21
N ARG A 337 4.76 -4.12 17.94
CA ARG A 337 4.48 -5.22 17.02
C ARG A 337 5.74 -6.01 16.66
N ILE A 338 6.86 -5.33 16.45
CA ILE A 338 8.18 -5.96 16.21
C ILE A 338 8.57 -6.84 17.40
N ALA A 339 8.42 -6.34 18.63
CA ALA A 339 8.72 -7.09 19.85
C ALA A 339 7.85 -8.35 20.00
N THR A 340 6.54 -8.22 19.75
CA THR A 340 5.61 -9.37 19.75
C THR A 340 6.02 -10.43 18.72
N ILE A 341 6.37 -10.03 17.50
CA ILE A 341 6.82 -10.95 16.44
C ILE A 341 8.13 -11.64 16.85
N HIS A 342 9.06 -10.89 17.43
CA HIS A 342 10.35 -11.42 17.85
C HIS A 342 10.16 -12.55 18.87
N LEU A 343 9.40 -12.29 19.93
CA LEU A 343 9.14 -13.28 20.97
C LEU A 343 8.36 -14.49 20.40
N ALA A 344 7.35 -14.24 19.57
CA ALA A 344 6.55 -15.31 18.97
C ALA A 344 7.36 -16.21 18.02
N ALA A 345 8.21 -15.62 17.19
CA ALA A 345 9.06 -16.36 16.25
C ALA A 345 10.14 -17.19 16.97
N MET A 346 10.71 -16.66 18.06
CA MET A 346 11.76 -17.33 18.83
C MET A 346 11.22 -18.32 19.88
N LYS A 347 9.91 -18.33 20.16
CA LYS A 347 9.29 -19.21 21.15
C LYS A 347 9.67 -20.70 21.01
N PRO A 348 9.82 -21.28 19.80
CA PRO A 348 10.26 -22.67 19.65
C PRO A 348 11.76 -22.89 19.92
N ASN A 349 12.60 -21.85 19.87
CA ASN A 349 14.04 -21.96 20.03
C ASN A 349 14.40 -22.39 21.46
N ILE A 350 15.10 -23.52 21.61
CA ILE A 350 15.50 -24.06 22.91
C ILE A 350 16.47 -23.13 23.69
N LEU A 351 17.30 -22.35 23.00
CA LEU A 351 18.21 -21.40 23.64
C LEU A 351 17.45 -20.27 24.34
N LEU A 352 16.33 -19.80 23.78
CA LEU A 352 15.50 -18.77 24.40
C LEU A 352 15.08 -19.18 25.82
N HIS A 353 14.75 -20.44 26.04
CA HIS A 353 14.28 -20.94 27.34
C HIS A 353 15.43 -21.27 28.29
N ALA A 354 16.65 -21.44 27.79
CA ALA A 354 17.83 -21.48 28.65
C ALA A 354 18.19 -20.06 29.14
N GLN A 355 18.03 -19.05 28.27
CA GLN A 355 18.30 -17.65 28.58
C GLN A 355 17.19 -17.00 29.42
N PHE A 356 15.93 -17.42 29.25
CA PHE A 356 14.76 -16.91 29.97
C PHE A 356 13.95 -18.09 30.51
N PRO A 357 14.41 -18.72 31.62
CA PRO A 357 13.91 -20.02 32.07
C PRO A 357 12.55 -19.99 32.77
N THR A 358 12.10 -18.82 33.22
CA THR A 358 10.82 -18.68 33.93
C THR A 358 9.77 -17.98 33.06
N PRO A 359 8.47 -18.25 33.29
CA PRO A 359 7.39 -17.50 32.63
C PRO A 359 7.48 -15.99 32.87
N GLU A 360 7.92 -15.57 34.06
CA GLU A 360 8.13 -14.17 34.41
C GLU A 360 9.26 -13.54 33.59
N ALA A 361 10.39 -14.24 33.41
CA ALA A 361 11.49 -13.79 32.57
C ALA A 361 11.05 -13.60 31.10
N LEU A 362 10.23 -14.51 30.58
CA LEU A 362 9.67 -14.40 29.22
C LEU A 362 8.65 -13.26 29.10
N GLN A 363 7.86 -12.99 30.14
CA GLN A 363 6.93 -11.84 30.16
C GLN A 363 7.68 -10.51 30.18
N ASN A 364 8.80 -10.44 30.90
CA ASN A 364 9.66 -9.25 30.96
C ASN A 364 10.45 -9.01 29.66
N LEU A 365 10.60 -10.03 28.82
CA LEU A 365 11.38 -9.95 27.60
C LEU A 365 10.69 -9.11 26.51
N GLU A 366 9.36 -9.20 26.35
CA GLU A 366 8.65 -8.44 25.32
C GLU A 366 8.80 -6.90 25.47
N PRO A 367 8.54 -6.29 26.65
CA PRO A 367 8.75 -4.85 26.83
C PRO A 367 10.23 -4.47 26.70
N PHE A 368 11.16 -5.35 27.09
CA PHE A 368 12.59 -5.13 26.88
C PHE A 368 12.95 -5.10 25.39
N LEU A 369 12.45 -6.03 24.58
CA LEU A 369 12.67 -6.06 23.13
C LEU A 369 12.07 -4.82 22.45
N ALA A 370 10.96 -4.30 22.96
CA ALA A 370 10.40 -3.03 22.52
C ALA A 370 11.36 -1.86 22.80
N SER A 371 11.84 -1.73 24.05
CA SER A 371 12.83 -0.69 24.41
C SER A 371 14.13 -0.80 23.60
N LEU A 372 14.63 -2.02 23.39
CA LEU A 372 15.80 -2.28 22.57
C LEU A 372 15.57 -1.82 21.12
N THR A 373 14.41 -2.15 20.54
CA THR A 373 14.08 -1.74 19.17
C THR A 373 14.01 -0.21 19.06
N ILE A 374 13.49 0.51 20.06
CA ILE A 374 13.51 1.99 20.07
C ILE A 374 14.94 2.54 20.03
N SER A 375 15.86 1.92 20.78
CA SER A 375 17.27 2.31 20.79
C SER A 375 17.92 2.04 19.43
N GLU A 376 17.67 0.87 18.85
CA GLU A 376 18.21 0.48 17.53
C GLU A 376 17.69 1.39 16.40
N LEU A 377 16.43 1.82 16.43
CA LEU A 377 15.90 2.77 15.43
C LEU A 377 16.56 4.15 15.49
N LYS A 378 17.23 4.48 16.60
CA LYS A 378 17.97 5.73 16.79
C LYS A 378 19.47 5.58 16.50
N ASP A 379 19.98 4.35 16.42
CA ASP A 379 21.39 4.09 16.17
C ASP A 379 21.67 4.11 14.66
N PRO A 380 22.44 5.09 14.15
CA PRO A 380 22.78 5.14 12.72
C PRO A 380 23.64 3.96 12.24
N LYS A 381 24.12 3.10 13.15
CA LYS A 381 24.88 1.89 12.83
C LYS A 381 24.00 0.65 12.72
N VAL A 382 22.69 0.76 12.98
CA VAL A 382 21.74 -0.35 12.90
C VAL A 382 20.69 -0.05 11.84
N GLY A 383 20.45 -1.01 10.97
CA GLY A 383 19.34 -0.99 10.02
C GLY A 383 18.20 -1.89 10.49
N VAL A 384 16.98 -1.44 10.25
CA VAL A 384 15.76 -2.21 10.54
C VAL A 384 14.81 -2.08 9.35
N PHE A 385 14.32 -3.21 8.85
CA PHE A 385 13.22 -3.24 7.89
C PHE A 385 12.07 -4.08 8.42
N THR A 386 10.87 -3.73 8.00
CA THR A 386 9.65 -4.49 8.28
C THR A 386 8.96 -4.85 6.99
N ALA A 387 8.32 -6.03 7.00
CA ALA A 387 7.41 -6.44 5.95
C ALA A 387 6.00 -6.49 6.54
N SER A 388 5.08 -5.80 5.87
CA SER A 388 3.68 -5.76 6.24
C SER A 388 2.85 -6.64 5.33
N HIS A 389 1.81 -7.26 5.88
CA HIS A 389 0.87 -8.02 5.09
C HIS A 389 0.11 -7.08 4.14
N PRO A 390 0.05 -7.36 2.82
CA PRO A 390 -0.44 -6.38 1.85
C PRO A 390 -1.86 -5.87 2.09
N GLN A 391 -2.78 -6.72 2.56
CA GLN A 391 -4.17 -6.32 2.81
C GLN A 391 -4.39 -5.73 4.21
N SER A 392 -3.85 -6.35 5.26
CA SER A 392 -4.12 -5.93 6.64
C SER A 392 -3.19 -4.81 7.11
N ARG A 393 -2.11 -4.53 6.37
CA ARG A 393 -1.01 -3.63 6.75
C ARG A 393 -0.36 -3.98 8.10
N GLU A 394 -0.69 -5.14 8.66
CA GLU A 394 -0.09 -5.66 9.88
C GLU A 394 1.36 -6.03 9.57
N ILE A 395 2.31 -5.58 10.40
CA ILE A 395 3.68 -6.07 10.29
C ILE A 395 3.67 -7.57 10.57
N VAL A 396 4.23 -8.34 9.65
CA VAL A 396 4.31 -9.81 9.72
C VAL A 396 5.72 -10.32 9.80
N SER A 397 6.72 -9.50 9.45
CA SER A 397 8.12 -9.86 9.56
C SER A 397 8.98 -8.62 9.79
N PHE A 398 10.14 -8.80 10.39
CA PHE A 398 11.18 -7.77 10.43
C PHE A 398 12.57 -8.40 10.24
N ILE A 399 13.52 -7.55 9.87
CA ILE A 399 14.95 -7.85 9.83
C ILE A 399 15.72 -6.72 10.52
N LYS A 400 16.77 -7.09 11.26
CA LYS A 400 17.71 -6.15 11.88
C LYS A 400 19.12 -6.51 11.44
N TRP A 401 19.96 -5.51 11.20
CA TRP A 401 21.36 -5.72 10.87
C TRP A 401 22.24 -4.56 11.34
N ASP A 402 23.50 -4.85 11.60
CA ASP A 402 24.51 -3.84 11.87
C ASP A 402 25.25 -3.49 10.58
N LEU A 403 25.54 -2.20 10.39
CA LEU A 403 26.36 -1.70 9.30
C LEU A 403 27.85 -2.05 9.50
N PRO A 404 28.66 -2.12 8.42
CA PRO A 404 30.09 -2.38 8.52
C PRO A 404 30.82 -1.33 9.36
N VAL A 405 31.58 -1.77 10.37
CA VAL A 405 32.45 -0.88 11.15
C VAL A 405 33.72 -0.60 10.33
N LEU A 406 33.77 0.57 9.66
CA LEU A 406 34.85 0.95 8.74
C LEU A 406 36.08 1.57 9.43
N GLN A 407 35.96 2.04 10.67
CA GLN A 407 37.08 2.54 11.49
C GLN A 407 36.84 2.20 12.97
N GLU A 408 37.80 1.52 13.61
CA GLU A 408 37.88 1.41 15.06
C GLU A 408 38.29 2.77 15.64
N ASN A 409 37.36 3.72 15.73
CA ASN A 409 37.53 4.78 16.73
C ASN A 409 37.27 4.12 18.08
N ARG A 410 38.38 3.81 18.75
CA ARG A 410 38.45 3.36 20.14
C ARG A 410 37.76 4.37 21.04
N GLU A 411 36.53 4.06 21.35
CA GLU A 411 35.88 4.25 22.64
C GLU A 411 34.67 3.31 22.54
N ASP A 412 34.88 2.03 22.92
CA ASP A 412 33.77 1.17 23.31
C ASP A 412 33.13 1.87 24.52
N GLU A 413 32.20 2.77 24.26
CA GLU A 413 31.06 2.91 25.14
C GLU A 413 30.32 1.58 25.02
N THR A 414 30.82 0.55 25.72
CA THR A 414 29.96 -0.48 26.28
C THR A 414 29.02 0.28 27.21
N GLU A 415 27.97 0.89 26.63
CA GLU A 415 26.77 1.19 27.37
C GLU A 415 26.45 -0.08 28.15
N TYR A 416 26.31 0.06 29.46
CA TYR A 416 25.96 -1.05 30.34
C TYR A 416 24.61 -1.59 29.86
N PHE A 417 24.67 -2.63 29.03
CA PHE A 417 23.51 -3.30 28.48
C PHE A 417 22.93 -4.20 29.57
N GLU A 418 21.90 -3.70 30.27
CA GLU A 418 21.20 -4.47 31.28
C GLU A 418 20.06 -5.25 30.61
N TRP A 419 20.15 -6.59 30.67
CA TRP A 419 19.08 -7.47 30.25
C TRP A 419 17.87 -7.39 31.18
N SER A 420 16.69 -7.79 30.69
CA SER A 420 15.48 -7.84 31.50
C SER A 420 15.61 -8.75 32.72
N ASP A 421 14.87 -8.41 33.79
CA ASP A 421 14.80 -9.19 35.02
C ASP A 421 14.42 -10.66 34.76
N GLY A 422 15.13 -11.57 35.43
CA GLY A 422 14.89 -13.01 35.36
C GLY A 422 15.65 -13.74 34.25
N CYS A 423 16.46 -13.05 33.45
CA CYS A 423 17.34 -13.69 32.48
C CYS A 423 18.48 -14.49 33.16
N CYS A 424 18.96 -15.52 32.47
CA CYS A 424 20.14 -16.29 32.86
C CYS A 424 21.36 -15.74 32.11
N GLN A 425 22.05 -14.79 32.76
CA GLN A 425 23.20 -14.10 32.20
C GLN A 425 24.32 -15.03 31.71
N GLU A 426 24.53 -16.17 32.39
CA GLU A 426 25.52 -17.17 31.97
C GLU A 426 25.33 -17.64 30.52
N TYR A 427 24.08 -17.94 30.11
CA TYR A 427 23.80 -18.41 28.74
C TYR A 427 23.80 -17.29 27.71
N LEU A 428 23.46 -16.06 28.11
CA LEU A 428 23.56 -14.87 27.25
C LEU A 428 25.04 -14.55 26.95
N ASP A 429 25.88 -14.48 27.98
CA ASP A 429 27.31 -14.20 27.87
C ASP A 429 28.03 -15.31 27.10
N LYS A 430 27.71 -16.56 27.39
CA LYS A 430 28.29 -17.73 26.71
C LYS A 430 27.95 -17.73 25.21
N TYR A 431 26.70 -17.43 24.85
CA TYR A 431 26.30 -17.31 23.46
C TYR A 431 27.06 -16.16 22.78
N ALA A 432 27.08 -14.97 23.38
CA ALA A 432 27.75 -13.80 22.83
C ALA A 432 29.26 -14.05 22.61
N ALA A 433 29.92 -14.72 23.55
CA ALA A 433 31.32 -15.11 23.42
C ALA A 433 31.55 -16.09 22.25
N LEU A 434 30.73 -17.14 22.16
CA LEU A 434 30.85 -18.14 21.08
C LEU A 434 30.56 -17.55 19.70
N ALA A 435 29.52 -16.73 19.57
CA ALA A 435 29.21 -16.03 18.32
C ALA A 435 30.34 -15.09 17.90
N LYS A 436 30.92 -14.33 18.84
CA LYS A 436 32.09 -13.46 18.59
C LYS A 436 33.30 -14.25 18.10
N GLU A 437 33.62 -15.37 18.76
CA GLU A 437 34.72 -16.25 18.34
C GLU A 437 34.47 -16.89 16.98
N ALA A 438 33.24 -17.34 16.71
CA ALA A 438 32.86 -17.94 15.43
C ALA A 438 32.94 -16.93 14.29
N LYS A 439 32.47 -15.69 14.50
CA LYS A 439 32.67 -14.59 13.54
C LYS A 439 34.16 -14.35 13.26
N GLN A 440 34.99 -14.30 14.31
CA GLN A 440 36.44 -14.11 14.14
C GLN A 440 37.09 -15.24 13.34
N ARG A 441 36.67 -16.49 13.54
CA ARG A 441 37.16 -17.65 12.74
C ARG A 441 36.64 -17.62 11.31
N ALA A 442 35.37 -17.28 11.11
CA ALA A 442 34.68 -17.30 9.83
C ALA A 442 35.17 -16.21 8.87
N ILE A 443 35.31 -14.98 9.37
CA ILE A 443 35.56 -13.80 8.53
C ILE A 443 36.67 -12.87 9.06
N GLY A 444 37.21 -13.13 10.25
CA GLY A 444 38.25 -12.30 10.86
C GLY A 444 37.81 -10.84 11.00
N ASN A 445 38.64 -9.92 10.52
CA ASN A 445 38.39 -8.47 10.59
C ASN A 445 37.74 -7.93 9.30
N LEU A 446 37.10 -8.78 8.51
CA LEU A 446 36.41 -8.37 7.30
C LEU A 446 35.23 -7.46 7.66
N ALA A 447 35.25 -6.23 7.16
CA ALA A 447 34.09 -5.34 7.24
C ALA A 447 32.92 -5.96 6.46
N CYS A 448 31.77 -6.10 7.13
CA CYS A 448 30.59 -6.74 6.58
C CYS A 448 29.34 -6.17 7.24
N TYR A 449 28.20 -6.28 6.56
CA TYR A 449 26.89 -6.16 7.21
C TYR A 449 26.70 -7.39 8.09
N ARG A 450 26.16 -7.23 9.31
CA ARG A 450 25.81 -8.37 10.18
C ARG A 450 24.31 -8.41 10.38
N VAL A 451 23.62 -9.39 9.79
CA VAL A 451 22.21 -9.60 10.08
C VAL A 451 22.09 -10.22 11.48
N THR A 452 21.43 -9.52 12.39
CA THR A 452 21.29 -9.92 13.80
C THR A 452 20.00 -10.69 14.04
N PHE A 453 18.90 -10.30 13.39
CA PHE A 453 17.62 -11.00 13.50
C PHE A 453 16.85 -10.99 12.18
N VAL A 454 16.24 -12.13 11.85
CA VAL A 454 15.17 -12.23 10.84
C VAL A 454 14.02 -13.01 11.48
N CYS A 455 12.95 -12.31 11.80
CA CYS A 455 11.80 -12.90 12.50
C CYS A 455 10.54 -12.68 11.70
N THR A 456 9.85 -13.78 11.38
CA THR A 456 8.52 -13.77 10.77
C THR A 456 7.51 -14.34 11.75
N ASP A 457 6.37 -13.67 11.91
CA ASP A 457 5.25 -14.11 12.74
C ASP A 457 4.90 -15.57 12.37
N PRO A 458 4.74 -16.49 13.35
CA PRO A 458 4.46 -17.90 13.08
C PRO A 458 3.28 -18.14 12.13
N ARG A 459 2.28 -17.26 12.11
CA ARG A 459 1.11 -17.35 11.20
C ARG A 459 1.49 -17.15 9.72
N TRP A 460 2.61 -16.47 9.47
CA TRP A 460 3.07 -16.03 8.15
C TRP A 460 4.39 -16.70 7.71
N GLN A 461 4.96 -17.58 8.55
CA GLN A 461 6.14 -18.36 8.16
C GLN A 461 5.87 -19.21 6.92
N GLY A 462 6.91 -19.43 6.11
CA GLY A 462 6.80 -20.16 4.83
C GLY A 462 6.23 -19.36 3.65
N HIS A 463 5.76 -18.12 3.85
CA HIS A 463 5.23 -17.25 2.79
C HIS A 463 6.28 -16.32 2.17
N GLY A 464 7.55 -16.44 2.57
CA GLY A 464 8.68 -15.75 1.93
C GLY A 464 9.02 -14.37 2.48
N ALA A 465 8.31 -13.85 3.49
CA ALA A 465 8.56 -12.53 4.07
C ALA A 465 10.00 -12.33 4.55
N GLY A 466 10.54 -13.27 5.36
CA GLY A 466 11.95 -13.21 5.78
C GLY A 466 12.95 -13.28 4.61
N SER A 467 12.62 -13.98 3.52
CA SER A 467 13.48 -14.02 2.32
C SER A 467 13.46 -12.71 1.52
N VAL A 468 12.32 -12.01 1.49
CA VAL A 468 12.20 -10.68 0.87
C VAL A 468 13.05 -9.68 1.64
N LEU A 469 12.86 -9.60 2.95
CA LEU A 469 13.64 -8.72 3.82
C LEU A 469 15.14 -8.98 3.75
N THR A 470 15.55 -10.25 3.75
CA THR A 470 16.97 -10.62 3.60
C THR A 470 17.52 -10.15 2.25
N ARG A 471 16.78 -10.28 1.14
CA ARG A 471 17.23 -9.81 -0.18
C ARG A 471 17.51 -8.32 -0.22
N LYS A 472 16.72 -7.52 0.49
CA LYS A 472 16.92 -6.06 0.55
C LYS A 472 18.20 -5.68 1.26
N VAL A 473 18.51 -6.34 2.38
CA VAL A 473 19.83 -6.18 3.03
C VAL A 473 20.97 -6.61 2.10
N LEU A 474 20.78 -7.68 1.31
CA LEU A 474 21.77 -8.08 0.30
C LEU A 474 21.91 -7.04 -0.83
N GLU A 475 20.83 -6.35 -1.20
CA GLU A 475 20.83 -5.28 -2.20
C GLU A 475 21.56 -4.03 -1.68
N GLU A 476 21.32 -3.62 -0.44
CA GLU A 476 22.09 -2.56 0.22
C GLU A 476 23.58 -2.90 0.24
N ALA A 477 23.93 -4.11 0.69
CA ALA A 477 25.31 -4.56 0.75
C ALA A 477 25.95 -4.66 -0.65
N ARG A 478 25.19 -5.07 -1.67
CA ARG A 478 25.64 -5.13 -3.07
C ARG A 478 25.93 -3.73 -3.62
N ALA A 479 25.13 -2.72 -3.28
CA ALA A 479 25.31 -1.36 -3.75
C ALA A 479 26.66 -0.75 -3.33
N VAL A 480 27.24 -1.24 -2.23
CA VAL A 480 28.53 -0.79 -1.69
C VAL A 480 29.63 -1.87 -1.73
N ASP A 481 29.41 -2.96 -2.48
CA ASP A 481 30.34 -4.10 -2.62
C ASP A 481 30.80 -4.71 -1.27
N MET A 482 29.89 -4.80 -0.30
CA MET A 482 30.17 -5.36 1.02
C MET A 482 29.56 -6.76 1.19
N PRO A 483 30.25 -7.68 1.90
CA PRO A 483 29.69 -8.98 2.26
C PRO A 483 28.65 -8.87 3.38
N VAL A 484 27.78 -9.88 3.48
CA VAL A 484 26.78 -10.01 4.55
C VAL A 484 27.06 -11.29 5.34
N TYR A 485 27.18 -11.16 6.65
CA TYR A 485 27.44 -12.26 7.57
C TYR A 485 26.27 -12.43 8.54
N LEU A 486 25.98 -13.67 8.94
CA LEU A 486 24.96 -13.98 9.96
C LEU A 486 25.24 -15.32 10.64
N GLU A 487 24.69 -15.47 11.84
CA GLU A 487 24.52 -16.75 12.51
C GLU A 487 23.08 -17.26 12.33
N SER A 488 22.93 -18.47 11.77
CA SER A 488 21.62 -19.07 11.47
C SER A 488 21.34 -20.26 12.38
N THR A 489 20.09 -20.37 12.85
CA THR A 489 19.59 -21.64 13.38
C THR A 489 19.56 -22.71 12.28
N LEU A 490 19.60 -23.99 12.66
CA LEU A 490 19.63 -25.11 11.71
C LEU A 490 18.40 -25.13 10.78
N GLU A 491 17.25 -24.68 11.28
CA GLU A 491 15.99 -24.64 10.53
C GLU A 491 16.02 -23.62 9.38
N ALA A 492 16.74 -22.51 9.57
CA ALA A 492 16.80 -21.41 8.61
C ALA A 492 17.94 -21.53 7.57
N VAL A 493 18.92 -22.41 7.77
CA VAL A 493 20.10 -22.56 6.88
C VAL A 493 19.69 -22.70 5.41
N LYS A 494 18.72 -23.56 5.11
CA LYS A 494 18.25 -23.79 3.72
C LYS A 494 17.63 -22.55 3.08
N MET A 495 17.07 -21.64 3.87
CA MET A 495 16.57 -20.36 3.35
C MET A 495 17.74 -19.51 2.87
N TYR A 496 18.78 -19.37 3.70
CA TYR A 496 19.96 -18.56 3.38
C TYR A 496 20.79 -19.15 2.23
N GLU A 497 20.93 -20.47 2.15
CA GLU A 497 21.58 -21.13 0.99
C GLU A 497 20.89 -20.78 -0.33
N LYS A 498 19.55 -20.77 -0.36
CA LYS A 498 18.77 -20.34 -1.55
C LYS A 498 18.97 -18.87 -1.90
N LEU A 499 19.35 -18.04 -0.92
CA LEU A 499 19.68 -16.63 -1.11
C LEU A 499 21.17 -16.43 -1.45
N GLY A 500 21.94 -17.51 -1.61
CA GLY A 500 23.34 -17.49 -2.02
C GLY A 500 24.36 -17.38 -0.89
N PHE A 501 23.94 -17.53 0.37
CA PHE A 501 24.88 -17.66 1.47
C PHE A 501 25.59 -19.02 1.43
N SER A 502 26.87 -19.02 1.81
CA SER A 502 27.66 -20.23 2.03
C SER A 502 27.92 -20.42 3.52
N GLN A 503 27.89 -21.66 3.99
CA GLN A 503 28.29 -21.99 5.36
C GLN A 503 29.82 -21.83 5.49
N VAL A 504 30.28 -21.09 6.50
CA VAL A 504 31.70 -20.73 6.69
C VAL A 504 32.27 -21.16 8.04
N ASP A 505 31.44 -21.28 9.08
CA ASP A 505 31.79 -21.84 10.37
C ASP A 505 30.51 -22.34 11.08
N GLN A 506 30.65 -22.91 12.27
CA GLN A 506 29.54 -23.25 13.16
C GLN A 506 30.02 -23.22 14.62
N PHE A 507 29.10 -23.09 15.56
CA PHE A 507 29.40 -23.28 16.98
C PHE A 507 28.26 -24.00 17.68
N GLU A 508 28.58 -24.59 18.82
CA GLU A 508 27.62 -25.32 19.64
C GLU A 508 27.79 -24.97 21.11
N MET A 509 26.71 -25.04 21.87
CA MET A 509 26.72 -24.88 23.31
C MET A 509 25.78 -25.86 23.98
N VAL A 510 26.23 -26.40 25.10
CA VAL A 510 25.40 -27.22 25.98
C VAL A 510 24.50 -26.30 26.80
N ILE A 511 23.19 -26.58 26.76
CA ILE A 511 22.14 -25.87 27.48
C ILE A 511 21.29 -26.86 28.29
N PRO A 512 20.62 -26.41 29.36
CA PRO A 512 19.74 -27.26 30.15
C PRO A 512 18.54 -27.71 29.32
N ASP A 513 18.06 -28.90 29.62
CA ASP A 513 16.79 -29.37 29.10
C ASP A 513 15.62 -28.73 29.87
N ARG A 514 14.51 -28.48 29.17
CA ARG A 514 13.31 -27.81 29.72
C ARG A 514 12.67 -28.60 30.86
N ASP A 515 12.75 -29.92 30.80
CA ASP A 515 12.10 -30.82 31.77
C ASP A 515 13.06 -31.24 32.91
N GLY A 516 14.25 -30.63 32.98
CA GLY A 516 15.30 -30.97 33.93
C GLY A 516 15.99 -32.32 33.64
N SER A 517 15.85 -32.80 32.40
CA SER A 517 16.51 -34.01 31.90
C SER A 517 17.97 -33.74 31.48
N GLU A 518 18.62 -34.69 30.78
CA GLU A 518 20.04 -34.53 30.41
C GLU A 518 20.27 -33.28 29.54
N PRO A 519 21.40 -32.56 29.72
CA PRO A 519 21.70 -31.37 28.94
C PRO A 519 21.67 -31.62 27.43
N GLN A 520 21.12 -30.68 26.68
CA GLN A 520 20.99 -30.74 25.22
C GLN A 520 21.98 -29.80 24.52
N THR A 521 22.29 -30.08 23.26
CA THR A 521 23.23 -29.28 22.46
C THR A 521 22.47 -28.34 21.54
N TYR A 522 22.67 -27.03 21.70
CA TYR A 522 22.24 -25.99 20.77
C TYR A 522 23.34 -25.71 19.75
N LYS A 523 22.97 -25.44 18.49
CA LYS A 523 23.90 -25.24 17.38
C LYS A 523 23.45 -24.10 16.48
N GLU A 524 24.42 -23.33 16.01
CA GLU A 524 24.24 -22.35 14.94
C GLU A 524 25.30 -22.48 13.85
N VAL A 525 24.91 -22.09 12.65
CA VAL A 525 25.74 -22.12 11.46
C VAL A 525 26.05 -20.70 11.05
N CYS A 526 27.34 -20.35 10.99
CA CYS A 526 27.80 -19.08 10.50
C CYS A 526 27.77 -19.07 8.98
N MET A 527 27.10 -18.09 8.39
CA MET A 527 26.87 -18.01 6.96
C MET A 527 27.38 -16.69 6.40
N LEU A 528 27.96 -16.76 5.20
CA LEU A 528 28.52 -15.61 4.50
C LEU A 528 27.98 -15.51 3.08
N TRP A 529 27.51 -14.33 2.72
CA TRP A 529 27.17 -13.94 1.36
C TRP A 529 28.19 -12.90 0.87
N ARG A 530 28.58 -12.99 -0.41
CA ARG A 530 29.52 -12.05 -1.05
C ARG A 530 28.91 -11.47 -2.34
N PRO A 531 29.04 -10.15 -2.56
CA PRO A 531 28.64 -9.55 -3.83
C PRO A 531 29.55 -10.07 -4.96
N GLY A 532 28.97 -10.44 -6.11
CA GLY A 532 29.71 -10.81 -7.32
C GLY A 532 30.05 -12.29 -7.52
N ILE A 533 29.66 -13.20 -6.61
CA ILE A 533 29.76 -14.65 -6.82
C ILE A 533 28.33 -15.21 -6.93
N GLN A 534 27.64 -14.97 -8.05
CA GLN A 534 26.53 -15.81 -8.52
C GLN A 534 26.14 -15.50 -9.97
#